data_AF-A0A183JCM4-F1
#
_entry.id   AF-A0A183JCM4-F1
#
_cell.length_a   1.000
_cell.length_b   1.000
_cell.length_c   1.000
_cell.angle_alpha   90.00
_cell.angle_beta   90.00
_cell.angle_gamma   90.00
#
_symmetry.space_group_name_H-M   'P 1'
#
loop_
_entity.id
_entity.type
_entity.pdbx_description
1 polymer ?
#
loop_
_entity_poly.entity_id
_entity_poly.type
_entity_poly.pdbx_seq_one_letter_code
_entity_poly.pdbx_strand_id
1 'polypeptide(L)'
;LFTSLSLCFRIYRYEIIENDSRCTHCNHLLTLRAFYVFPCGHNFHISCLTELVKPYLSAEEKSQLSKVIESQNLGNNPSVTNVEDLFDEIIANDCALCGHIAIENLSKLYYENQVNYDNELSIWQ
;
A
#
# COMPACT_ATOMS: atom_id res chain seq x y z
N LEU A 1 23.36 13.27 11.86
CA LEU A 1 23.58 11.83 11.59
C LEU A 1 22.25 11.09 11.65
N PHE A 2 21.34 11.30 10.69
CA PHE A 2 20.12 10.50 10.60
C PHE A 2 19.73 10.37 9.13
N THR A 3 20.25 9.32 8.50
CA THR A 3 19.85 8.86 7.18
C THR A 3 18.58 8.02 7.35
N SER A 4 17.41 8.65 7.29
CA SER A 4 16.14 7.95 7.13
C SER A 4 15.82 7.90 5.62
N LEU A 5 16.63 7.14 4.88
CA LEU A 5 16.31 6.77 3.50
C LEU A 5 15.40 5.55 3.57
N SER A 6 14.09 5.75 3.38
CA SER A 6 13.19 4.66 3.01
C SER A 6 13.01 4.74 1.50
N LEU A 7 13.73 3.86 0.81
CA LEU A 7 13.84 3.79 -0.65
C LEU A 7 12.63 3.06 -1.22
N CYS A 8 11.83 3.74 -2.03
CA CYS A 8 10.90 3.06 -2.95
C CYS A 8 11.64 2.82 -4.28
N PHE A 9 12.16 1.61 -4.48
CA PHE A 9 12.94 1.21 -5.64
C PHE A 9 12.03 0.83 -6.80
N ARG A 10 11.85 1.71 -7.80
CA ARG A 10 11.60 1.22 -9.17
C ARG A 10 12.17 2.03 -10.32
N ILE A 11 12.56 3.30 -10.14
CA ILE A 11 13.43 4.03 -11.09
C ILE A 11 14.12 5.16 -10.31
N TYR A 12 15.46 5.11 -10.18
CA TYR A 12 16.37 6.08 -9.51
C TYR A 12 15.84 7.52 -9.33
N ARG A 13 15.05 7.76 -8.28
CA ARG A 13 14.70 9.09 -7.77
C ARG A 13 14.80 9.00 -6.26
N TYR A 14 15.81 9.66 -5.69
CA TYR A 14 15.82 9.90 -4.26
C TYR A 14 14.89 11.08 -4.01
N GLU A 15 14.03 10.96 -3.00
CA GLU A 15 13.18 12.06 -2.55
C GLU A 15 13.67 12.51 -1.18
N ILE A 16 13.89 13.81 -1.02
CA ILE A 16 14.28 14.38 0.27
C ILE A 16 12.98 14.58 1.04
N ILE A 17 12.82 13.81 2.12
CA ILE A 17 11.66 13.87 2.99
C ILE A 17 11.96 14.87 4.10
N GLU A 18 11.11 15.88 4.27
CA GLU A 18 11.22 16.81 5.38
C GLU A 18 10.89 16.11 6.70
N ASN A 19 11.53 16.52 7.80
CA ASN A 19 11.38 15.86 9.11
C ASN A 19 9.95 15.88 9.65
N ASP A 20 9.13 16.82 9.20
CA ASP A 20 7.73 17.01 9.55
C ASP A 20 6.76 16.34 8.57
N SER A 21 7.26 15.57 7.60
CA SER A 21 6.43 14.78 6.69
C SER A 21 5.51 13.84 7.46
N ARG A 22 4.26 13.74 7.01
CA ARG A 22 3.18 13.00 7.69
C ARG A 22 2.54 11.99 6.77
N CYS A 23 2.30 10.81 7.30
CA CYS A 23 1.52 9.77 6.64
C CYS A 23 0.17 10.34 6.19
N THR A 24 -0.15 10.20 4.91
CA THR A 24 -1.39 10.71 4.30
C THR A 24 -2.64 10.08 4.92
N HIS A 25 -2.54 8.85 5.43
CA HIS A 25 -3.68 8.14 6.01
C HIS A 25 -3.98 8.55 7.46
N CYS A 26 -2.97 8.59 8.35
CA CYS A 26 -3.18 8.83 9.78
C CYS A 26 -2.71 10.22 10.27
N ASN A 27 -2.06 11.01 9.40
CA ASN A 27 -1.55 12.36 9.68
C ASN A 27 -0.49 12.45 10.82
N HIS A 28 0.09 11.32 11.21
CA HIS A 28 1.21 11.25 12.16
C HIS A 28 2.56 11.33 11.44
N LEU A 29 3.61 11.72 12.17
CA LEU A 29 4.96 11.83 11.62
C LEU A 29 5.39 10.52 10.95
N LEU A 30 5.88 10.64 9.73
CA LEU A 30 6.25 9.51 8.89
C LEU A 30 7.44 8.75 9.48
N THR A 31 8.45 9.49 9.95
CA THR A 31 9.75 9.00 10.46
C THR A 31 9.69 8.20 11.76
N LEU A 32 8.52 8.11 12.42
CA LEU A 32 8.36 7.36 13.68
C LEU A 32 8.19 5.85 13.47
N ARG A 33 7.88 5.39 12.25
CA ARG A 33 7.64 3.99 11.88
C ARG A 33 8.19 3.71 10.48
N ALA A 34 8.28 2.46 10.07
CA ALA A 34 8.61 2.13 8.68
C ALA A 34 7.54 2.67 7.72
N PHE A 35 7.95 3.16 6.56
CA PHE A 35 7.08 3.89 5.64
C PHE A 35 7.44 3.67 4.17
N TYR A 36 6.48 3.95 3.29
CA TYR A 36 6.64 4.04 1.84
C TYR A 36 6.39 5.47 1.37
N VAL A 37 7.17 5.91 0.38
CA VAL A 37 6.98 7.18 -0.32
C VAL A 37 6.79 6.90 -1.80
N PHE A 38 5.69 7.39 -2.33
CA PHE A 38 5.33 7.23 -3.73
C PHE A 38 5.73 8.46 -4.53
N PRO A 39 6.13 8.31 -5.80
CA PRO A 39 6.52 9.44 -6.66
C PRO A 39 5.36 10.40 -6.99
N CYS A 40 4.13 10.06 -6.63
CA CYS A 40 2.97 10.95 -6.70
C CYS A 40 2.91 11.94 -5.52
N GLY A 41 3.82 11.85 -4.54
CA GLY A 41 3.88 12.69 -3.34
C GLY A 41 3.14 12.11 -2.13
N HIS A 42 2.33 11.07 -2.30
CA HIS A 42 1.70 10.39 -1.17
C HIS A 42 2.69 9.50 -0.42
N ASN A 43 2.58 9.50 0.90
CA ASN A 43 3.48 8.75 1.76
C ASN A 43 2.69 8.13 2.92
N PHE A 44 3.07 6.91 3.30
CA PHE A 44 2.28 6.09 4.22
C PHE A 44 3.17 5.28 5.14
N HIS A 45 2.76 5.06 6.39
CA HIS A 45 3.33 3.98 7.18
C HIS A 45 2.98 2.63 6.56
N ILE A 46 3.87 1.63 6.67
CA ILE A 46 3.62 0.28 6.15
C ILE A 46 2.27 -0.27 6.65
N SER A 47 1.98 -0.09 7.94
CA SER A 47 0.70 -0.53 8.54
C SER A 47 -0.51 0.16 7.92
N CYS A 48 -0.41 1.48 7.70
CA CYS A 48 -1.51 2.27 7.12
C CYS A 48 -1.73 1.92 5.65
N LEU A 49 -0.65 1.73 4.89
CA LEU A 49 -0.74 1.30 3.49
C LEU A 49 -1.34 -0.10 3.39
N THR A 50 -0.92 -1.03 4.27
CA THR A 50 -1.46 -2.39 4.31
C THR A 50 -2.96 -2.37 4.58
N GLU A 51 -3.42 -1.54 5.52
CA GLU A 51 -4.85 -1.42 5.83
C GLU A 51 -5.66 -0.89 4.63
N LEU A 52 -5.12 0.09 3.90
CA LEU A 52 -5.75 0.65 2.71
C LEU A 52 -5.81 -0.36 1.55
N VAL A 53 -4.76 -1.18 1.35
CA VAL A 53 -4.66 -2.11 0.22
C VAL A 53 -5.38 -3.44 0.50
N LYS A 54 -5.39 -3.91 1.75
CA LYS A 54 -5.99 -5.18 2.18
C LYS A 54 -7.40 -5.46 1.65
N PRO A 55 -8.37 -4.51 1.60
CA PRO A 55 -9.69 -4.80 1.05
C PRO A 55 -9.67 -5.14 -0.45
N TYR A 56 -8.70 -4.61 -1.20
CA TYR A 56 -8.59 -4.74 -2.65
C TYR A 56 -7.77 -5.95 -3.11
N LEU A 57 -6.95 -6.53 -2.22
CA LEU A 57 -6.19 -7.74 -2.52
C LEU A 57 -7.10 -8.95 -2.77
N SER A 58 -6.70 -9.78 -3.73
CA SER A 58 -7.29 -11.09 -4.02
C SER A 58 -7.11 -12.06 -2.85
N ALA A 59 -7.88 -13.15 -2.83
CA ALA A 59 -7.74 -14.19 -1.82
C ALA A 59 -6.35 -14.86 -1.85
N GLU A 60 -5.72 -14.93 -3.03
CA GLU A 60 -4.38 -15.48 -3.21
C GLU A 60 -3.32 -14.57 -2.57
N GLU A 61 -3.34 -13.28 -2.90
CA GLU A 61 -2.42 -12.28 -2.32
C GLU A 61 -2.58 -12.16 -0.80
N LYS A 62 -3.83 -12.22 -0.30
CA LYS A 62 -4.10 -12.26 1.15
C LYS A 62 -3.48 -13.49 1.83
N SER A 63 -3.55 -14.65 1.17
CA SER A 63 -2.94 -15.89 1.67
C SER A 63 -1.42 -15.84 1.64
N GLN A 64 -0.83 -15.24 0.60
CA GLN A 64 0.61 -15.02 0.52
C GLN A 64 1.08 -14.08 1.65
N LEU A 65 0.37 -12.97 1.83
CA LEU A 65 0.67 -11.99 2.88
C LEU A 65 0.54 -12.59 4.30
N SER A 66 -0.49 -13.41 4.56
CA SER A 66 -0.67 -14.02 5.88
C SER A 66 0.45 -15.01 6.22
N LYS A 67 0.87 -15.83 5.25
CA LYS A 67 2.00 -16.77 5.42
C LYS A 67 3.29 -16.04 5.78
N VAL A 68 3.49 -14.87 5.19
CA VAL A 68 4.68 -14.05 5.41
C VAL A 68 4.66 -13.40 6.78
N ILE A 69 3.52 -12.83 7.20
CA ILE A 69 3.33 -12.27 8.55
C ILE A 69 3.52 -13.37 9.62
N GLU A 70 3.01 -14.58 9.38
CA GLU A 70 3.19 -15.72 10.28
C GLU A 70 4.66 -16.16 10.36
N SER A 71 5.38 -16.16 9.24
CA SER A 71 6.80 -16.52 9.19
C SER A 71 7.70 -15.57 9.99
N GLN A 72 7.35 -14.28 10.06
CA GLN A 72 8.07 -13.29 10.87
C GLN A 72 7.85 -13.50 12.37
N ASN A 73 6.64 -13.92 12.77
CA ASN A 73 6.32 -14.14 14.19
C ASN A 73 7.00 -15.40 14.77
N LEU A 74 7.41 -16.34 13.93
CA LEU A 74 8.06 -17.60 14.34
C LEU A 74 9.58 -17.48 14.51
N GLY A 75 10.19 -16.30 14.31
CA GLY A 75 11.60 -16.06 14.62
C GLY A 75 12.60 -16.86 13.77
N ASN A 76 12.13 -17.57 12.74
CA ASN A 76 13.01 -18.12 11.73
C ASN A 76 13.52 -16.95 10.89
N ASN A 77 14.82 -16.96 10.56
CA ASN A 77 15.42 -16.05 9.61
C ASN A 77 15.36 -16.70 8.21
N PRO A 78 14.24 -16.67 7.46
CA PRO A 78 14.37 -16.69 6.02
C PRO A 78 15.15 -15.42 5.65
N SER A 79 16.06 -15.52 4.68
CA SER A 79 16.80 -14.39 4.12
C SER A 79 15.89 -13.16 4.00
N VAL A 80 16.18 -12.14 4.83
CA VAL A 80 15.35 -10.95 5.12
C VAL A 80 14.89 -10.22 3.85
N THR A 81 15.61 -10.41 2.75
CA THR A 81 15.31 -9.86 1.41
C THR A 81 13.96 -10.33 0.86
N ASN A 82 13.63 -11.62 0.95
CA ASN A 82 12.45 -12.17 0.25
C ASN A 82 11.12 -11.63 0.77
N VAL A 83 11.09 -11.17 2.04
CA VAL A 83 9.87 -10.67 2.65
C VAL A 83 9.61 -9.22 2.25
N GLU A 84 10.63 -8.38 2.29
CA GLU A 84 10.54 -6.98 1.86
C GLU A 84 10.22 -6.90 0.36
N ASP A 85 10.88 -7.74 -0.46
CA ASP A 85 10.62 -7.81 -1.91
C ASP A 85 9.15 -8.16 -2.22
N LEU A 86 8.55 -9.06 -1.44
CA LEU A 86 7.14 -9.44 -1.62
C LEU A 86 6.18 -8.34 -1.14
N PHE A 87 6.51 -7.64 -0.06
CA PHE A 87 5.75 -6.45 0.36
C PHE A 87 5.80 -5.36 -0.72
N ASP A 88 6.96 -5.17 -1.34
CA ASP A 88 7.13 -4.23 -2.44
C ASP A 88 6.31 -4.64 -3.68
N GLU A 89 6.25 -5.95 -3.97
CA GLU A 89 5.48 -6.50 -5.09
C GLU A 89 3.96 -6.43 -4.88
N ILE A 90 3.48 -6.73 -3.67
CA ILE A 90 2.03 -6.85 -3.40
C ILE A 90 1.43 -5.54 -2.90
N ILE A 91 2.10 -4.86 -1.96
CA ILE A 91 1.52 -3.72 -1.23
C ILE A 91 2.02 -2.38 -1.76
N ALA A 92 3.30 -2.27 -2.10
CA ALA A 92 3.90 -0.99 -2.53
C ALA A 92 3.98 -0.81 -4.05
N ASN A 93 3.41 -1.73 -4.83
CA ASN A 93 3.46 -1.68 -6.29
C ASN A 93 2.78 -0.43 -6.88
N ASP A 94 1.75 0.09 -6.21
CA ASP A 94 1.07 1.31 -6.61
C ASP A 94 0.48 2.09 -5.43
N CYS A 95 0.24 3.39 -5.64
CA CYS A 95 -0.32 4.26 -4.61
C CYS A 95 -1.80 3.92 -4.36
N ALA A 96 -2.16 3.65 -3.11
CA ALA A 96 -3.53 3.32 -2.72
C ALA A 96 -4.55 4.48 -2.92
N LEU A 97 -4.10 5.72 -3.11
CA LEU A 97 -4.98 6.89 -3.26
C LEU A 97 -5.09 7.43 -4.69
N CYS A 98 -4.09 7.22 -5.54
CA CYS A 98 -4.09 7.76 -6.90
C CYS A 98 -3.54 6.81 -7.97
N GLY A 99 -3.19 5.58 -7.58
CA GLY A 99 -2.78 4.52 -8.49
C GLY A 99 -3.97 3.77 -9.09
N HIS A 100 -3.68 2.66 -9.78
CA HIS A 100 -4.64 1.76 -10.40
C HIS A 100 -5.68 1.26 -9.39
N ILE A 101 -5.27 0.88 -8.17
CA ILE A 101 -6.20 0.45 -7.12
C ILE A 101 -7.25 1.53 -6.85
N ALA A 102 -6.86 2.81 -6.78
CA ALA A 102 -7.81 3.90 -6.56
C ALA A 102 -8.73 4.11 -7.77
N ILE A 103 -8.18 4.04 -8.99
CA ILE A 103 -8.90 4.29 -10.25
C ILE A 103 -9.95 3.21 -10.50
N GLU A 104 -9.59 1.92 -10.37
CA GLU A 104 -10.51 0.79 -10.59
C GLU A 104 -11.67 0.79 -9.59
N ASN A 105 -11.47 1.38 -8.40
CA ASN A 105 -12.48 1.42 -7.35
C ASN A 105 -13.26 2.74 -7.30
N LEU A 106 -13.12 3.62 -8.30
CA LEU A 106 -13.91 4.85 -8.40
C LEU A 106 -15.41 4.57 -8.44
N SER A 107 -15.84 3.49 -9.09
CA SER A 107 -17.27 3.11 -9.16
C SER A 107 -17.86 2.87 -7.76
N LYS A 108 -17.10 2.30 -6.84
CA LYS A 108 -17.54 2.05 -5.45
C LYS A 108 -17.76 3.33 -4.64
N LEU A 109 -17.27 4.49 -5.10
CA LEU A 109 -17.54 5.77 -4.46
C LEU A 109 -18.95 6.30 -4.78
N TYR A 110 -19.52 5.89 -5.91
CA TYR A 110 -20.84 6.34 -6.37
C TYR A 110 -21.95 5.34 -6.04
N TYR A 111 -21.60 4.07 -5.85
CA TYR A 111 -22.56 3.00 -5.59
C TYR A 111 -22.18 2.25 -4.31
N GLU A 112 -23.16 2.08 -3.41
CA GLU A 112 -22.99 1.40 -2.13
C GLU A 112 -22.49 -0.06 -2.27
N ASN A 113 -22.79 -0.71 -3.40
CA ASN A 113 -22.38 -2.07 -3.68
C ASN A 113 -22.35 -2.35 -5.19
N GLN A 114 -21.71 -3.48 -5.57
CA GLN A 114 -21.57 -3.91 -6.95
C GLN A 114 -22.92 -4.14 -7.65
N VAL A 115 -23.92 -4.66 -6.92
CA VAL A 115 -25.25 -4.94 -7.47
C VAL A 115 -25.94 -3.65 -7.92
N ASN A 116 -25.82 -2.58 -7.14
CA ASN A 116 -26.40 -1.28 -7.47
C ASN A 116 -25.73 -0.68 -8.72
N TYR A 117 -24.41 -0.83 -8.85
CA TYR A 117 -23.68 -0.43 -10.06
C TYR A 117 -24.14 -1.23 -11.29
N ASP A 118 -24.20 -2.55 -11.19
CA ASP A 118 -24.60 -3.43 -12.30
C ASP A 118 -26.05 -3.15 -12.75
N ASN A 119 -26.95 -2.89 -11.80
CA ASN A 119 -28.33 -2.50 -12.07
C ASN A 119 -28.39 -1.16 -12.82
N GLU A 120 -27.66 -0.14 -12.36
CA GLU A 120 -27.65 1.14 -13.04
C GLU A 120 -27.09 1.00 -14.47
N LEU A 121 -26.00 0.24 -14.64
CA LEU A 121 -25.43 -0.04 -15.96
C LEU A 121 -26.43 -0.66 -16.94
N SER A 122 -27.29 -1.56 -16.44
CA SER A 122 -28.32 -2.24 -17.23
C SER A 122 -29.43 -1.30 -17.72
N ILE A 123 -29.61 -0.13 -17.10
CA ILE A 123 -30.57 0.89 -17.53
C ILE A 123 -30.01 1.66 -18.74
N TRP A 124 -28.67 1.79 -18.83
CA TRP A 124 -27.99 2.56 -19.87
C TRP A 124 -27.55 1.73 -21.09
N GLN A 125 -27.76 0.41 -21.08
CA GLN A 125 -27.47 -0.54 -22.18
C GLN A 125 -28.73 -0.91 -22.95
#